data_AF-A0A246FG03-F1
#
_entry.id   AF-A0A246FG03-F1
#
_cell.length_a   1.000
_cell.length_b   1.000
_cell.length_c   1.000
_cell.angle_alpha   90.00
_cell.angle_beta   90.00
_cell.angle_gamma   90.00
#
_symmetry.space_group_name_H-M   'P 1'
#
loop_
_entity.id
_entity.type
_entity.pdbx_description
1 polymer ?
#
loop_
_entity_poly.entity_id
_entity_poly.type
_entity_poly.pdbx_seq_one_letter_code
_entity_poly.pdbx_strand_id
1 'polypeptide(L)'
;MMQYILLASLLIGGVSPTLGQVVIQGDSTFLGLRIGKSSGEQVKAQLGNRYRSEKLIHVLTVSTRDGSHNTLKRETGVIMHYRKQGLICYINTISSQRRMGLIRIEFDATAKVSSAKGIQPGKHQFSDVIAQYGPVDVEGTDYALPTVREISRDGKQWYTVLAYPSISFVSLGKKEPGENLLARPVTGIWLGVWY
;
A
#
# COMPACT_ATOMS: atom_id res chain seq x y z
N MET A 1 5.23 55.24 -29.99
CA MET A 1 4.14 54.33 -30.36
C MET A 1 4.75 52.97 -30.67
N MET A 2 4.80 52.05 -29.70
CA MET A 2 4.82 50.59 -29.90
C MET A 2 4.84 49.91 -28.53
N GLN A 3 3.71 49.29 -28.18
CA GLN A 3 3.54 48.38 -27.05
C GLN A 3 4.15 47.03 -27.43
N TYR A 4 5.03 46.49 -26.59
CA TYR A 4 5.41 45.07 -26.65
C TYR A 4 4.78 44.37 -25.45
N ILE A 5 3.71 43.63 -25.74
CA ILE A 5 3.07 42.70 -24.79
C ILE A 5 3.93 41.44 -24.76
N LEU A 6 4.65 41.22 -23.66
CA LEU A 6 5.30 39.95 -23.35
C LEU A 6 4.26 39.05 -22.68
N LEU A 7 3.63 38.19 -23.48
CA LEU A 7 2.82 37.08 -22.98
C LEU A 7 3.76 36.05 -22.35
N ALA A 8 3.80 36.02 -21.02
CA ALA A 8 4.37 34.91 -20.27
C ALA A 8 3.41 33.72 -20.35
N SER A 9 3.65 32.81 -21.28
CA SER A 9 3.00 31.50 -21.33
C SER A 9 3.44 30.68 -20.11
N LEU A 10 2.60 30.69 -19.07
CA LEU A 10 2.64 29.69 -18.00
C LEU A 10 2.33 28.32 -18.62
N LEU A 11 3.37 27.62 -19.06
CA LEU A 11 3.35 26.17 -19.17
C LEU A 11 3.28 25.63 -17.74
N ILE A 12 2.06 25.45 -17.23
CA ILE A 12 1.79 24.52 -16.15
C ILE A 12 2.02 23.14 -16.76
N GLY A 13 3.29 22.74 -16.81
CA GLY A 13 3.66 21.36 -17.04
C GLY A 13 3.00 20.57 -15.93
N GLY A 14 1.93 19.85 -16.26
CA GLY A 14 1.35 18.86 -15.38
C GLY A 14 2.48 17.92 -14.99
N VAL A 15 2.93 18.03 -13.75
CA VAL A 15 3.83 17.06 -13.15
C VAL A 15 2.96 15.82 -13.00
N SER A 16 2.92 14.99 -14.03
CA SER A 16 2.46 13.61 -13.89
C SER A 16 3.24 13.07 -12.70
N PRO A 17 2.61 12.67 -11.59
CA PRO A 17 3.34 12.06 -10.50
C PRO A 17 3.99 10.82 -11.12
N THR A 18 5.30 10.90 -11.31
CA THR A 18 6.10 9.70 -11.42
C THR A 18 5.70 8.91 -10.19
N LEU A 19 5.29 7.65 -10.37
CA LEU A 19 5.08 6.70 -9.27
C LEU A 19 6.45 6.50 -8.60
N GLY A 20 6.87 7.53 -7.89
CA GLY A 20 8.09 7.62 -7.13
C GLY A 20 8.01 6.52 -6.11
N GLN A 21 9.10 5.78 -6.01
CA GLN A 21 9.25 4.75 -5.01
C GLN A 21 8.77 5.32 -3.68
N VAL A 22 7.78 4.67 -3.06
CA VAL A 22 7.43 5.00 -1.69
C VAL A 22 8.65 4.64 -0.86
N VAL A 23 9.41 5.67 -0.49
CA VAL A 23 10.62 5.50 0.30
C VAL A 23 10.16 5.17 1.70
N ILE A 24 10.39 3.93 2.12
CA ILE A 24 10.38 3.56 3.53
C ILE A 24 11.77 3.86 4.07
N GLN A 25 11.84 4.75 5.06
CA GLN A 25 13.04 5.07 5.80
C GLN A 25 13.12 4.14 7.01
N GLY A 26 14.28 3.55 7.30
CA GLY A 26 14.43 2.61 8.40
C GLY A 26 15.49 1.55 8.12
N ASP A 27 15.28 0.35 8.63
CA ASP A 27 16.17 -0.80 8.43
C ASP A 27 16.61 -0.91 6.95
N SER A 28 17.92 -0.77 6.72
CA SER A 28 18.53 -0.74 5.39
C SER A 28 18.26 -1.99 4.58
N THR A 29 17.89 -3.08 5.26
CA THR A 29 17.51 -4.37 4.68
C THR A 29 16.35 -4.25 3.68
N PHE A 30 15.55 -3.17 3.69
CA PHE A 30 14.41 -3.01 2.78
C PHE A 30 14.64 -2.04 1.61
N LEU A 31 15.69 -1.24 1.64
CA LEU A 31 15.90 -0.13 0.69
C LEU A 31 16.05 -0.57 -0.78
N GLY A 32 16.57 -1.78 -1.00
CA GLY A 32 16.73 -2.38 -2.33
C GLY A 32 15.47 -3.00 -2.95
N LEU A 33 14.39 -3.20 -2.17
CA LEU A 33 13.17 -3.83 -2.68
C LEU A 33 12.27 -2.82 -3.37
N ARG A 34 11.80 -3.17 -4.57
CA ARG A 34 10.99 -2.29 -5.43
C ARG A 34 9.76 -3.03 -5.94
N ILE A 35 8.59 -2.52 -5.58
CA ILE A 35 7.30 -3.00 -6.09
C ILE A 35 7.30 -2.93 -7.63
N GLY A 36 6.82 -3.99 -8.28
CA GLY A 36 6.75 -4.18 -9.74
C GLY A 36 8.09 -4.43 -10.42
N LYS A 37 9.21 -4.45 -9.68
CA LYS A 37 10.56 -4.61 -10.22
C LYS A 37 11.36 -5.75 -9.59
N SER A 38 11.30 -5.91 -8.26
CA SER A 38 12.09 -6.92 -7.57
C SER A 38 11.53 -8.32 -7.82
N SER A 39 12.35 -9.27 -8.26
CA SER A 39 11.93 -10.68 -8.40
C SER A 39 11.88 -11.39 -7.04
N GLY A 40 11.26 -12.57 -7.00
CA GLY A 40 11.28 -13.44 -5.80
C GLY A 40 12.71 -13.80 -5.35
N GLU A 41 13.61 -14.03 -6.30
CA GLU A 41 15.02 -14.31 -6.00
C GLU A 41 15.76 -13.09 -5.42
N GLN A 42 15.47 -11.87 -5.91
CA GLN A 42 16.01 -10.66 -5.31
C GLN A 42 15.48 -10.43 -3.89
N VAL A 43 14.20 -10.73 -3.64
CA VAL A 43 13.61 -10.67 -2.31
C VAL A 43 14.30 -11.65 -1.35
N LYS A 44 14.52 -12.90 -1.79
CA LYS A 44 15.27 -13.90 -1.02
C LYS A 44 16.72 -13.52 -0.80
N ALA A 45 17.41 -12.98 -1.81
CA ALA A 45 18.80 -12.55 -1.68
C ALA A 45 18.95 -11.41 -0.66
N GLN A 46 17.97 -10.50 -0.60
CA GLN A 46 18.01 -9.35 0.28
C GLN A 46 17.50 -9.64 1.71
N LEU A 47 16.44 -10.45 1.86
CA LEU A 47 15.83 -10.76 3.15
C LEU A 47 16.28 -12.11 3.75
N GLY A 48 17.02 -12.89 2.96
CA GLY A 48 17.44 -14.24 3.27
C GLY A 48 16.40 -15.30 2.89
N ASN A 49 16.82 -16.58 2.96
CA ASN A 49 15.96 -17.73 2.67
C ASN A 49 15.14 -18.21 3.89
N ARG A 50 15.25 -17.53 5.04
CA ARG A 50 14.64 -17.94 6.31
C ARG A 50 13.28 -17.25 6.52
N TYR A 51 12.29 -17.62 5.70
CA TYR A 51 10.89 -17.21 5.87
C TYR A 51 10.05 -18.35 6.48
N ARG A 52 8.99 -18.01 7.22
CA ARG A 52 8.18 -18.99 7.97
C ARG A 52 7.33 -19.89 7.08
N SER A 53 6.79 -19.33 6.00
CA SER A 53 5.90 -20.06 5.10
C SER A 53 5.87 -19.41 3.74
N GLU A 54 5.89 -20.24 2.70
CA GLU A 54 5.47 -19.91 1.36
C GLU A 54 4.00 -20.32 1.20
N LYS A 55 3.14 -19.42 0.73
CA LYS A 55 1.75 -19.78 0.37
C LYS A 55 1.43 -19.31 -1.02
N LEU A 56 0.86 -20.22 -1.82
CA LEU A 56 0.31 -19.87 -3.11
C LEU A 56 -0.99 -19.07 -2.90
N ILE A 57 -1.09 -17.89 -3.49
CA ILE A 57 -2.32 -17.11 -3.57
C ILE A 57 -3.00 -17.48 -4.88
N HIS A 58 -4.30 -17.78 -4.82
CA HIS A 58 -5.16 -17.78 -6.00
C HIS A 58 -6.27 -16.74 -5.77
N VAL A 59 -6.21 -15.63 -6.52
CA VAL A 59 -7.33 -14.73 -6.88
C VAL A 59 -8.09 -14.03 -5.75
N LEU A 60 -8.12 -12.70 -5.81
CA LEU A 60 -9.06 -11.85 -5.07
C LEU A 60 -10.42 -11.86 -5.76
N THR A 61 -11.48 -12.34 -5.10
CA THR A 61 -12.87 -12.14 -5.53
C THR A 61 -13.40 -10.88 -4.87
N VAL A 62 -13.83 -9.88 -5.65
CA VAL A 62 -14.51 -8.68 -5.13
C VAL A 62 -15.98 -8.79 -5.49
N SER A 63 -16.84 -8.78 -4.47
CA SER A 63 -18.30 -8.66 -4.63
C SER A 63 -18.66 -7.18 -4.76
N THR A 64 -19.43 -6.83 -5.79
CA THR A 64 -19.99 -5.48 -5.91
C THR A 64 -21.25 -5.34 -5.05
N ARG A 65 -21.62 -4.09 -4.73
CA ARG A 65 -22.73 -3.71 -3.83
C ARG A 65 -24.12 -4.20 -4.31
N ASP A 66 -24.22 -4.65 -5.56
CA ASP A 66 -25.42 -5.17 -6.22
C ASP A 66 -25.54 -6.72 -6.17
N GLY A 67 -24.61 -7.41 -5.53
CA GLY A 67 -24.62 -8.87 -5.41
C GLY A 67 -24.13 -9.63 -6.65
N SER A 68 -23.70 -8.92 -7.70
CA SER A 68 -23.09 -9.56 -8.87
C SER A 68 -21.65 -10.03 -8.57
N HIS A 69 -21.34 -11.27 -8.94
CA HIS A 69 -20.01 -11.86 -8.76
C HIS A 69 -19.19 -11.66 -10.04
N ASN A 70 -18.55 -10.51 -10.20
CA ASN A 70 -17.64 -10.29 -11.31
C ASN A 70 -16.20 -10.67 -10.90
N THR A 71 -15.66 -11.72 -11.53
CA THR A 71 -14.28 -12.17 -11.32
C THR A 71 -13.33 -11.21 -12.02
N LEU A 72 -12.78 -10.23 -11.30
CA LEU A 72 -12.02 -9.16 -11.96
C LEU A 72 -10.51 -9.42 -12.11
N LYS A 73 -9.89 -10.35 -11.36
CA LYS A 73 -8.47 -10.71 -11.62
C LYS A 73 -8.00 -12.02 -10.99
N ARG A 74 -7.58 -12.99 -11.83
CA ARG A 74 -6.86 -14.19 -11.39
C ARG A 74 -5.36 -13.90 -11.34
N GLU A 75 -4.83 -13.63 -10.14
CA GLU A 75 -3.39 -13.60 -9.90
C GLU A 75 -2.99 -14.84 -9.08
N THR A 76 -2.12 -15.67 -9.66
CA THR A 76 -1.34 -16.66 -8.92
C THR A 76 -0.11 -15.94 -8.39
N GLY A 77 0.18 -16.13 -7.10
CA GLY A 77 1.33 -15.51 -6.46
C GLY A 77 1.83 -16.31 -5.27
N VAL A 78 2.90 -15.82 -4.65
CA VAL A 78 3.58 -16.41 -3.50
C VAL A 78 3.62 -15.38 -2.37
N ILE A 79 3.20 -15.77 -1.17
CA ILE A 79 3.39 -15.00 0.06
C ILE A 79 4.60 -15.52 0.81
N MET A 80 5.55 -14.65 1.14
CA MET A 80 6.71 -14.95 1.97
C MET A 80 6.64 -14.19 3.30
N HIS A 81 6.65 -14.92 4.42
CA HIS A 81 6.55 -14.34 5.76
C HIS A 81 7.91 -14.22 6.47
N TYR A 82 8.37 -12.98 6.70
CA TYR A 82 9.63 -12.64 7.38
C TYR A 82 9.35 -12.09 8.78
N ARG A 83 8.90 -12.96 9.70
CA ARG A 83 8.41 -12.55 11.02
C ARG A 83 9.44 -11.85 11.89
N LYS A 84 10.73 -12.21 11.79
CA LYS A 84 11.78 -11.56 12.58
C LYS A 84 12.01 -10.11 12.15
N GLN A 85 11.67 -9.81 10.90
CA GLN A 85 11.77 -8.49 10.29
C GLN A 85 10.43 -7.75 10.28
N GLY A 86 9.37 -8.34 10.82
CA GLY A 86 8.04 -7.74 10.88
C GLY A 86 7.38 -7.49 9.52
N LEU A 87 7.69 -8.30 8.51
CA LEU A 87 7.16 -8.06 7.16
C LEU A 87 6.70 -9.29 6.40
N ILE A 88 5.86 -9.04 5.39
CA ILE A 88 5.34 -10.03 4.46
C ILE A 88 5.52 -9.51 3.03
N CYS A 89 6.09 -10.33 2.15
CA CYS A 89 6.23 -10.03 0.73
C CYS A 89 5.25 -10.85 -0.10
N TYR A 90 4.66 -10.21 -1.11
CA TYR A 90 3.76 -10.83 -2.08
C TYR A 90 4.41 -10.76 -3.46
N ILE A 91 4.62 -11.92 -4.08
CA ILE A 91 5.25 -12.07 -5.39
C ILE A 91 4.21 -12.60 -6.36
N ASN A 92 3.98 -11.96 -7.52
CA ASN A 92 3.15 -12.57 -8.55
C ASN A 92 3.94 -13.61 -9.37
N THR A 93 3.26 -14.68 -9.81
CA THR A 93 3.88 -15.79 -10.57
C THR A 93 3.21 -16.06 -11.92
N ILE A 94 2.12 -15.38 -12.28
CA ILE A 94 1.47 -15.52 -13.60
C ILE A 94 2.15 -14.68 -14.69
N SER A 95 2.32 -15.30 -15.86
CA SER A 95 3.08 -14.82 -17.02
C SER A 95 2.32 -13.96 -18.04
N SER A 96 1.00 -13.70 -17.88
CA SER A 96 0.18 -13.08 -18.94
C SER A 96 0.62 -11.66 -19.32
N GLN A 97 1.38 -10.96 -18.46
CA GLN A 97 1.93 -9.63 -18.73
C GLN A 97 3.46 -9.51 -18.54
N ARG A 98 4.22 -10.62 -18.64
CA ARG A 98 5.70 -10.62 -18.67
C ARG A 98 6.45 -10.06 -17.44
N ARG A 99 5.81 -9.81 -16.29
CA ARG A 99 6.56 -9.41 -15.07
C ARG A 99 6.13 -10.19 -13.84
N MET A 100 6.88 -11.26 -13.56
CA MET A 100 7.00 -11.82 -12.22
C MET A 100 7.76 -10.83 -11.34
N GLY A 101 7.27 -10.57 -10.14
CA GLY A 101 7.84 -9.56 -9.27
C GLY A 101 7.04 -9.31 -8.00
N LEU A 102 7.68 -8.60 -7.09
CA LEU A 102 7.15 -8.14 -5.83
C LEU A 102 6.01 -7.16 -6.10
N ILE A 103 4.79 -7.53 -5.76
CA ILE A 103 3.60 -6.70 -5.98
C ILE A 103 3.19 -5.95 -4.72
N ARG A 104 3.57 -6.46 -3.54
CA ARG A 104 3.23 -5.83 -2.28
C ARG A 104 4.23 -6.19 -1.17
N ILE A 105 4.48 -5.24 -0.29
CA ILE A 105 5.17 -5.45 0.98
C ILE A 105 4.26 -4.97 2.10
N GLU A 106 4.15 -5.75 3.17
CA GLU A 106 3.43 -5.34 4.37
C GLU A 106 4.38 -5.33 5.55
N PHE A 107 4.40 -4.23 6.30
CA PHE A 107 5.16 -4.04 7.53
C PHE A 107 4.20 -3.96 8.72
N ASP A 108 4.49 -4.68 9.80
CA ASP A 108 3.76 -4.61 11.07
C ASP A 108 4.50 -3.76 12.11
N ALA A 109 3.95 -3.67 13.32
CA ALA A 109 4.51 -2.93 14.45
C ALA A 109 5.92 -3.38 14.89
N THR A 110 6.36 -4.58 14.52
CA THR A 110 7.69 -5.09 14.85
C THR A 110 8.75 -4.69 13.81
N ALA A 111 8.32 -4.26 12.62
CA ALA A 111 9.22 -3.71 11.62
C ALA A 111 9.74 -2.34 12.08
N LYS A 112 11.06 -2.19 12.16
CA LYS A 112 11.72 -0.91 12.49
C LYS A 112 11.76 0.00 11.26
N VAL A 113 10.59 0.42 10.80
CA VAL A 113 10.39 1.19 9.57
C VAL A 113 9.52 2.41 9.79
N SER A 114 9.73 3.43 8.96
CA SER A 114 8.95 4.65 8.88
C SER A 114 8.65 5.00 7.43
N SER A 115 7.50 5.63 7.19
CA SER A 115 7.19 6.17 5.87
C SER A 115 8.09 7.38 5.55
N ALA A 116 8.13 7.81 4.29
CA ALA A 116 8.85 9.01 3.87
C ALA A 116 8.45 10.28 4.63
N LYS A 117 7.23 10.30 5.21
CA LYS A 117 6.72 11.40 6.06
C LYS A 117 6.75 11.06 7.55
N GLY A 118 7.57 10.11 7.97
CA GLY A 118 7.85 9.80 9.38
C GLY A 118 6.84 8.91 10.10
N ILE A 119 5.76 8.45 9.44
CA ILE A 119 4.75 7.60 10.08
C ILE A 119 5.32 6.21 10.36
N GLN A 120 5.12 5.72 11.58
CA GLN A 120 5.64 4.44 12.07
C GLN A 120 4.52 3.57 12.65
N PRO A 121 4.47 2.26 12.32
CA PRO A 121 3.63 1.29 12.99
C PRO A 121 3.88 1.28 14.51
N GLY A 122 2.82 1.17 15.31
CA GLY A 122 2.88 1.08 16.78
C GLY A 122 3.16 2.41 17.49
N LYS A 123 3.40 3.52 16.76
CA LYS A 123 3.70 4.83 17.36
C LYS A 123 2.73 5.95 17.01
N HIS A 124 2.08 5.85 15.85
CA HIS A 124 1.23 6.90 15.31
C HIS A 124 -0.22 6.44 15.20
N GLN A 125 -1.12 7.40 15.07
CA GLN A 125 -2.55 7.21 14.83
C GLN A 125 -2.93 7.67 13.42
N PHE A 126 -4.17 7.41 13.03
CA PHE A 126 -4.72 7.85 11.75
C PHE A 126 -4.80 9.38 11.63
N SER A 127 -4.98 10.09 12.74
CA SER A 127 -4.86 11.56 12.79
C SER A 127 -3.49 12.04 12.28
N ASP A 128 -2.40 11.43 12.75
CA ASP A 128 -1.04 11.76 12.32
C ASP A 128 -0.85 11.50 10.82
N VAL A 129 -1.42 10.39 10.32
CA VAL A 129 -1.39 10.06 8.90
C VAL A 129 -2.07 11.16 8.08
N ILE A 130 -3.29 11.56 8.46
CA ILE A 130 -4.04 12.59 7.73
C ILE A 130 -3.33 13.94 7.79
N ALA A 131 -2.73 14.28 8.92
CA ALA A 131 -1.95 15.51 9.07
C ALA A 131 -0.73 15.54 8.12
N GLN A 132 -0.07 14.40 7.90
CA GLN A 132 1.13 14.31 7.06
C GLN A 132 0.81 14.06 5.58
N TYR A 133 -0.17 13.20 5.28
CA TYR A 133 -0.48 12.73 3.93
C TYR A 133 -1.64 13.45 3.26
N GLY A 134 -2.47 14.18 4.02
CA GLY A 134 -3.63 14.89 3.53
C GLY A 134 -4.94 14.21 3.88
N PRO A 135 -6.07 14.81 3.47
CA PRO A 135 -7.40 14.29 3.77
C PRO A 135 -7.66 12.95 3.08
N VAL A 136 -8.54 12.17 3.69
CA VAL A 136 -9.08 10.92 3.16
C VAL A 136 -10.59 11.05 3.05
N ASP A 137 -11.16 10.44 2.03
CA ASP A 137 -12.59 10.24 1.93
C ASP A 137 -13.00 9.04 2.79
N VAL A 138 -13.73 9.35 3.86
CA VAL A 138 -14.26 8.38 4.83
C VAL A 138 -15.56 7.74 4.36
N GLU A 139 -16.29 8.40 3.47
CA GLU A 139 -17.63 8.00 3.04
C GLU A 139 -17.61 7.27 1.69
N GLY A 140 -16.51 7.36 0.95
CA GLY A 140 -16.37 6.76 -0.38
C GLY A 140 -17.18 7.51 -1.45
N THR A 141 -17.42 8.81 -1.23
CA THR A 141 -18.20 9.70 -2.10
C THR A 141 -17.34 10.52 -3.05
N ASP A 142 -16.04 10.70 -2.75
CA ASP A 142 -15.09 11.45 -3.56
C ASP A 142 -13.99 10.54 -4.11
N TYR A 143 -14.11 10.22 -5.40
CA TYR A 143 -13.15 9.38 -6.12
C TYR A 143 -11.77 10.02 -6.32
N ALA A 144 -11.61 11.33 -6.06
CA ALA A 144 -10.33 12.02 -6.16
C ALA A 144 -9.49 11.89 -4.88
N LEU A 145 -10.09 11.56 -3.74
CA LEU A 145 -9.40 11.43 -2.47
C LEU A 145 -9.00 9.97 -2.16
N PRO A 146 -7.88 9.76 -1.45
CA PRO A 146 -7.58 8.49 -0.80
C PRO A 146 -8.74 8.01 0.07
N THR A 147 -9.06 6.71 0.06
CA THR A 147 -10.29 6.19 0.70
C THR A 147 -10.01 5.39 1.97
N VAL A 148 -10.96 5.40 2.91
CA VAL A 148 -10.99 4.44 4.02
C VAL A 148 -11.61 3.13 3.53
N ARG A 149 -10.93 2.01 3.76
CA ARG A 149 -11.38 0.67 3.32
C ARG A 149 -11.34 -0.34 4.45
N GLU A 150 -12.24 -1.31 4.39
CA GLU A 150 -12.18 -2.50 5.22
C GLU A 150 -11.68 -3.69 4.40
N ILE A 151 -10.65 -4.36 4.88
CA ILE A 151 -10.01 -5.45 4.16
C ILE A 151 -9.90 -6.66 5.07
N SER A 152 -10.14 -7.85 4.54
CA SER A 152 -9.89 -9.10 5.24
C SER A 152 -8.91 -9.98 4.49
N ARG A 153 -7.99 -10.64 5.22
CA ARG A 153 -6.99 -11.54 4.62
C ARG A 153 -7.55 -12.94 4.30
N ASP A 154 -8.66 -13.33 4.93
CA ASP A 154 -9.23 -14.68 4.89
C ASP A 154 -10.69 -14.74 5.39
N GLY A 155 -11.37 -13.59 5.48
CA GLY A 155 -12.68 -13.44 6.13
C GLY A 155 -12.62 -13.40 7.66
N LYS A 156 -11.48 -13.71 8.28
CA LYS A 156 -11.33 -13.80 9.75
C LYS A 156 -10.60 -12.60 10.32
N GLN A 157 -9.45 -12.25 9.75
CA GLN A 157 -8.71 -11.09 10.22
C GLN A 157 -9.07 -9.86 9.40
N TRP A 158 -9.65 -8.87 10.06
CA TRP A 158 -10.11 -7.63 9.46
C TRP A 158 -9.18 -6.46 9.78
N TYR A 159 -9.15 -5.50 8.87
CA TYR A 159 -8.33 -4.30 8.96
C TYR A 159 -9.12 -3.10 8.44
N THR A 160 -8.97 -1.98 9.13
CA THR A 160 -9.36 -0.66 8.63
C THR A 160 -8.12 -0.01 8.02
N VAL A 161 -8.25 0.51 6.80
CA VAL A 161 -7.11 0.92 5.98
C VAL A 161 -7.34 2.33 5.44
N LEU A 162 -6.39 3.23 5.67
CA LEU A 162 -6.27 4.48 4.93
C LEU A 162 -5.47 4.21 3.65
N ALA A 163 -6.15 4.14 2.50
CA ALA A 163 -5.57 3.72 1.23
C ALA A 163 -5.19 4.94 0.36
N TYR A 164 -3.90 5.29 0.35
CA TYR A 164 -3.31 6.22 -0.60
C TYR A 164 -2.81 5.46 -1.85
N PRO A 165 -2.59 6.14 -3.00
CA PRO A 165 -2.29 5.46 -4.26
C PRO A 165 -1.14 4.44 -4.25
N SER A 166 -0.15 4.62 -3.39
CA SER A 166 1.07 3.79 -3.35
C SER A 166 1.44 3.27 -1.95
N ILE A 167 0.76 3.75 -0.91
CA ILE A 167 1.00 3.40 0.49
C ILE A 167 -0.34 3.30 1.22
N SER A 168 -0.43 2.40 2.18
CA SER A 168 -1.59 2.31 3.04
C SER A 168 -1.20 2.19 4.49
N PHE A 169 -1.99 2.82 5.34
CA PHE A 169 -1.82 2.80 6.79
C PHE A 169 -2.97 2.02 7.41
N VAL A 170 -2.65 1.14 8.35
CA VAL A 170 -3.52 0.01 8.67
C VAL A 170 -3.74 -0.07 10.16
N SER A 171 -4.98 -0.25 10.58
CA SER A 171 -5.37 -0.60 11.94
C SER A 171 -6.03 -1.98 11.96
N LEU A 172 -5.75 -2.77 12.99
CA LEU A 172 -6.40 -4.06 13.22
C LEU A 172 -7.88 -3.88 13.60
N GLY A 173 -8.73 -4.75 13.07
CA GLY A 173 -10.18 -4.77 13.33
C GLY A 173 -11.00 -4.06 12.26
N LYS A 174 -12.32 -4.29 12.29
CA LYS A 174 -13.29 -3.53 11.50
C LYS A 174 -13.47 -2.13 12.08
N LYS A 175 -14.04 -1.23 11.27
CA LYS A 175 -14.55 0.05 11.77
C LYS A 175 -15.87 -0.22 12.48
N GLU A 176 -16.00 0.25 13.71
CA GLU A 176 -17.25 0.14 14.45
C GLU A 176 -18.15 1.37 14.17
N PRO A 177 -19.49 1.23 14.21
CA PRO A 177 -20.39 2.37 14.11
C PRO A 177 -20.12 3.41 15.20
N GLY A 178 -19.97 4.69 14.82
CA GLY A 178 -19.69 5.78 15.77
C GLY A 178 -18.25 5.85 16.27
N GLU A 179 -17.36 4.97 15.78
CA GLU A 179 -15.95 5.00 16.15
C GLU A 179 -15.25 6.28 15.67
N ASN A 180 -14.41 6.85 16.52
CA ASN A 180 -13.47 7.89 16.13
C ASN A 180 -12.29 7.28 15.34
N LEU A 181 -12.42 7.26 14.01
CA LEU A 181 -11.37 6.76 13.11
C LEU A 181 -10.01 7.44 13.31
N LEU A 182 -9.99 8.71 13.70
CA LEU A 182 -8.74 9.48 13.86
C LEU A 182 -7.88 8.93 15.01
N ALA A 183 -8.51 8.34 16.03
CA ALA A 183 -7.83 7.77 17.18
C ALA A 183 -7.27 6.36 16.94
N ARG A 184 -7.57 5.75 15.79
CA ARG A 184 -7.12 4.39 15.51
C ARG A 184 -5.61 4.32 15.36
N PRO A 185 -4.93 3.37 16.01
CA PRO A 185 -3.49 3.22 15.91
C PRO A 185 -3.11 2.68 14.52
N VAL A 186 -2.00 3.19 13.98
CA VAL A 186 -1.34 2.58 12.83
C VAL A 186 -0.62 1.33 13.32
N THR A 187 -1.19 0.17 13.06
CA THR A 187 -0.61 -1.15 13.36
C THR A 187 0.28 -1.70 12.25
N GLY A 188 0.21 -1.12 11.04
CA GLY A 188 1.04 -1.52 9.92
C GLY A 188 1.06 -0.51 8.77
N ILE A 189 2.06 -0.67 7.90
CA ILE A 189 2.22 0.08 6.65
C ILE A 189 2.32 -0.92 5.50
N TRP A 190 1.50 -0.72 4.48
CA TRP A 190 1.46 -1.58 3.30
C TRP A 190 1.88 -0.79 2.06
N LEU A 191 2.76 -1.37 1.25
CA LEU A 191 3.22 -0.81 -0.02
C LEU A 191 2.71 -1.68 -1.16
N GLY A 192 2.10 -1.06 -2.17
CA GLY A 192 1.56 -1.77 -3.34
C GLY A 192 0.26 -1.15 -3.83
N VAL A 193 -0.13 -1.47 -5.06
CA VAL A 193 -1.38 -0.97 -5.66
C VAL A 193 -2.54 -1.86 -5.22
N TRP A 194 -3.60 -1.22 -4.74
CA TRP A 194 -4.90 -1.85 -4.50
C TRP A 194 -5.73 -1.71 -5.78
N TYR A 195 -6.12 -2.83 -6.38
CA TYR A 195 -7.11 -2.88 -7.44
C TYR A 195 -8.47 -3.20 -6.83
#